data_AF-A0A7G8UQV3-F1
#
_entry.id   AF-A0A7G8UQV3-F1
#
_cell.length_a   1.000
_cell.length_b   1.000
_cell.length_c   1.000
_cell.angle_alpha   90.00
_cell.angle_beta   90.00
_cell.angle_gamma   90.00
#
_symmetry.space_group_name_H-M   'P 1'
#
loop_
_entity.id
_entity.type
_entity.pdbx_description
1 polymer ?
#
loop_
_entity_poly.entity_id
_entity_poly.type
_entity_poly.pdbx_seq_one_letter_code
_entity_poly.pdbx_strand_id
1 'polypeptide(L)'
;MGAARMAGVTVAVTGPRKAEEIGRMIAKFGGETVVRPAQGTVFLDDSIIEEQLRELIRHPADWLLLTTGVGTEALLQTAERHGLTAPFLAALGKMNIGARGYKTVNVLRKIGITPVIRDNDGTTAGMLAEMGDVGLHGKRVVLQLYGDPAPKITGKLRELGAVCEELLPYRHVPPEGDSVEVLIDEVLRSAVQAVAFTSTVQVRCVMHIAESLGKREALLRAFGDGVLAVAVGKVTAEALTEEGVERVLYPDEERMGSMVVAISKYYGSQSASGGEEGGKDKEDEEGKRGEADEESEEGMKGKSGKDSKEGKEGKNGKKSEADEFAAVAGIAGDCAASDMKV
;
A
#
# COMPACT_ATOMS: atom_id res chain seq x y z
N MET A 1 18.10 -19.95 -17.29
CA MET A 1 16.86 -20.29 -16.56
C MET A 1 17.06 -19.90 -15.10
N GLY A 2 16.21 -19.04 -14.54
CA GLY A 2 16.29 -18.71 -13.12
C GLY A 2 15.99 -19.96 -12.28
N ALA A 3 16.64 -20.11 -11.13
CA ALA A 3 16.34 -21.20 -10.20
C ALA A 3 14.83 -21.26 -9.91
N ALA A 4 14.23 -22.45 -9.96
CA ALA A 4 12.82 -22.70 -9.69
C ALA A 4 12.51 -22.56 -8.19
N ARG A 5 12.74 -21.36 -7.64
CA ARG A 5 12.65 -21.03 -6.22
C ARG A 5 11.22 -21.06 -5.67
N MET A 6 10.24 -21.22 -6.54
CA MET A 6 8.82 -21.30 -6.19
C MET A 6 8.19 -22.62 -6.64
N ALA A 7 8.99 -23.67 -6.88
CA ALA A 7 8.44 -24.99 -7.19
C ALA A 7 7.50 -25.46 -6.06
N GLY A 8 6.28 -25.86 -6.43
CA GLY A 8 5.24 -26.26 -5.47
C GLY A 8 4.56 -25.11 -4.71
N VAL A 9 4.83 -23.85 -5.08
CA VAL A 9 4.21 -22.67 -4.47
C VAL A 9 3.08 -22.17 -5.37
N THR A 10 1.85 -22.23 -4.86
CA THR A 10 0.67 -21.62 -5.49
C THR A 10 0.39 -20.27 -4.83
N VAL A 11 0.31 -19.22 -5.64
CA VAL A 11 0.03 -17.85 -5.20
C VAL A 11 -1.37 -17.44 -5.66
N ALA A 12 -2.24 -17.06 -4.72
CA ALA A 12 -3.49 -16.40 -5.03
C ALA A 12 -3.26 -14.91 -5.34
N VAL A 13 -3.76 -14.41 -6.46
CA VAL A 13 -3.67 -13.00 -6.84
C VAL A 13 -5.05 -12.36 -6.71
N THR A 14 -5.16 -11.33 -5.88
CA THR A 14 -6.46 -10.71 -5.53
C THR A 14 -6.87 -9.55 -6.43
N GLY A 15 -5.95 -9.02 -7.23
CA GLY A 15 -6.22 -7.97 -8.20
C GLY A 15 -6.60 -8.53 -9.57
N PRO A 16 -7.76 -8.17 -10.15
CA PRO A 16 -8.12 -8.62 -11.50
C PRO A 16 -7.25 -7.95 -12.58
N ARG A 17 -6.83 -6.70 -12.32
CA ARG A 17 -5.94 -5.96 -13.22
C ARG A 17 -4.54 -6.54 -13.15
N LYS A 18 -3.97 -6.87 -14.31
CA LYS A 18 -2.61 -7.43 -14.45
C LYS A 18 -2.39 -8.80 -13.80
N ALA A 19 -3.45 -9.52 -13.44
CA ALA A 19 -3.36 -10.87 -12.90
C ALA A 19 -2.52 -11.80 -13.79
N GLU A 20 -2.74 -11.74 -15.11
CA GLU A 20 -1.95 -12.52 -16.07
C GLU A 20 -0.47 -12.13 -16.10
N GLU A 21 -0.15 -10.83 -15.97
CA GLU A 21 1.23 -10.35 -15.95
C GLU A 21 1.95 -10.86 -14.70
N ILE A 22 1.27 -10.79 -13.55
CA ILE A 22 1.76 -11.34 -12.28
C ILE A 22 1.95 -12.86 -12.39
N GLY A 23 0.98 -13.58 -12.96
CA GLY A 23 1.06 -15.01 -13.18
C GLY A 23 2.24 -15.40 -14.07
N ARG A 24 2.49 -14.67 -15.16
CA ARG A 24 3.69 -14.87 -16.00
C ARG A 24 4.99 -14.64 -15.24
N MET A 25 5.04 -13.67 -14.32
CA MET A 25 6.23 -13.43 -13.49
C MET A 25 6.44 -14.55 -12.47
N ILE A 26 5.38 -15.05 -11.84
CA ILE A 26 5.43 -16.17 -10.88
C ILE A 26 5.87 -17.47 -11.58
N ALA A 27 5.33 -17.76 -12.75
CA ALA A 27 5.69 -18.93 -13.55
C ALA A 27 7.18 -18.95 -13.94
N LYS A 28 7.79 -17.79 -14.18
CA LYS A 28 9.25 -17.68 -14.43
C LYS A 28 10.12 -18.17 -13.27
N PHE A 29 9.58 -18.18 -12.04
CA PHE A 29 10.24 -18.71 -10.84
C PHE A 29 9.76 -20.11 -10.47
N GLY A 30 8.91 -20.74 -11.30
CA GLY A 30 8.41 -22.11 -11.10
C GLY A 30 7.17 -22.23 -10.22
N GLY A 31 6.53 -21.12 -9.86
CA GLY A 31 5.29 -21.12 -9.08
C GLY A 31 4.04 -21.17 -9.95
N GLU A 32 2.91 -21.48 -9.31
CA GLU A 32 1.59 -21.47 -9.92
C GLU A 32 0.77 -20.27 -9.43
N THR A 33 -0.27 -19.90 -10.17
CA THR A 33 -1.12 -18.75 -9.85
C THR A 33 -2.59 -19.10 -9.97
N VAL A 34 -3.36 -18.75 -8.94
CA VAL A 34 -4.83 -18.75 -8.99
C VAL A 34 -5.31 -17.31 -8.87
N VAL A 35 -6.33 -16.94 -9.66
CA VAL A 35 -6.89 -15.58 -9.63
C VAL A 35 -8.14 -15.60 -8.77
N ARG A 36 -8.16 -14.76 -7.73
CA ARG A 36 -9.27 -14.63 -6.78
C ARG A 36 -9.62 -13.16 -6.56
N PRO A 37 -10.30 -12.50 -7.52
CA PRO A 37 -10.57 -11.07 -7.44
C PRO A 37 -11.29 -10.72 -6.13
N ALA A 38 -10.65 -9.89 -5.31
CA ALA A 38 -11.19 -9.43 -4.03
C ALA A 38 -11.48 -7.92 -4.04
N GLN A 39 -11.80 -7.38 -5.22
CA GLN A 39 -12.11 -5.97 -5.38
C GLN A 39 -13.38 -5.86 -6.22
N GLY A 40 -14.46 -5.41 -5.59
CA GLY A 40 -15.69 -5.06 -6.27
C GLY A 40 -15.69 -3.62 -6.78
N THR A 41 -16.88 -3.08 -7.02
CA THR A 41 -17.02 -1.77 -7.66
C THR A 41 -17.05 -0.65 -6.64
N VAL A 42 -16.24 0.38 -6.87
CA VAL A 42 -16.18 1.58 -6.05
C VAL A 42 -16.95 2.69 -6.75
N PHE A 43 -18.00 3.20 -6.12
CA PHE A 43 -18.74 4.35 -6.65
C PHE A 43 -18.65 5.53 -5.69
N LEU A 44 -18.58 6.73 -6.27
CA LEU A 44 -18.68 7.98 -5.54
C LEU A 44 -20.15 8.24 -5.22
N ASP A 45 -20.52 8.35 -3.95
CA ASP A 45 -21.86 8.81 -3.57
C ASP A 45 -21.82 10.32 -3.39
N ASP A 46 -22.11 11.06 -4.46
CA ASP A 46 -21.99 12.51 -4.47
C ASP A 46 -22.93 13.18 -3.46
N SER A 47 -24.07 12.56 -3.14
CA SER A 47 -25.06 13.11 -2.20
C SER A 47 -24.57 13.08 -0.75
N ILE A 48 -23.94 11.98 -0.35
CA ILE A 48 -23.35 11.83 0.98
C ILE A 48 -22.17 12.79 1.14
N ILE A 49 -21.31 12.91 0.12
CA ILE A 49 -20.19 13.84 0.17
C ILE A 49 -20.67 15.27 0.27
N GLU A 50 -21.68 15.64 -0.52
CA GLU A 50 -22.24 17.00 -0.50
C GLU A 50 -22.73 17.35 0.91
N GLU A 51 -23.48 16.47 1.56
CA GLU A 51 -23.96 16.67 2.93
C GLU A 51 -22.80 16.83 3.92
N GLN A 52 -21.83 15.90 3.90
CA GLN A 52 -20.65 15.95 4.77
C GLN A 52 -19.80 17.21 4.52
N LEU A 53 -19.68 17.64 3.26
CA LEU A 53 -18.95 18.83 2.86
C LEU A 53 -19.65 20.10 3.37
N ARG A 54 -20.98 20.19 3.21
CA ARG A 54 -21.78 21.31 3.74
C ARG A 54 -21.65 21.39 5.26
N GLU A 55 -21.67 20.26 5.96
CA GLU A 55 -21.47 20.22 7.40
C GLU A 55 -20.08 20.69 7.81
N LEU A 56 -19.03 20.21 7.14
CA LEU A 56 -17.66 20.64 7.38
C LEU A 56 -17.45 22.14 7.10
N ILE A 57 -18.15 22.70 6.12
CA ILE A 57 -18.14 24.14 5.82
C ILE A 57 -18.84 24.95 6.93
N ARG A 58 -20.02 24.51 7.37
CA ARG A 58 -20.80 25.19 8.42
C ARG A 58 -20.09 25.13 9.77
N HIS A 59 -19.51 23.98 10.08
CA HIS A 59 -18.83 23.68 11.32
C HIS A 59 -17.43 23.15 11.01
N PRO A 60 -16.45 24.04 10.77
CA PRO A 60 -15.06 23.63 10.56
C PRO A 60 -14.53 22.79 11.73
N ALA A 61 -13.82 21.72 11.41
CA ALA A 61 -13.14 20.89 12.41
C ALA A 61 -11.88 21.59 12.95
N ASP A 62 -11.37 21.15 14.10
CA ASP A 62 -10.04 21.56 14.53
C ASP A 62 -8.95 20.96 13.63
N TRP A 63 -9.19 19.73 13.15
CA TRP A 63 -8.32 18.97 12.26
C TRP A 63 -9.07 18.31 11.12
N LEU A 64 -8.48 18.39 9.92
CA LEU A 64 -8.84 17.57 8.76
C LEU A 64 -7.65 16.71 8.37
N LEU A 65 -7.81 15.38 8.48
CA LEU A 65 -6.80 14.40 8.12
C LEU A 65 -7.18 13.76 6.78
N LEU A 66 -6.36 13.96 5.76
CA LEU A 66 -6.60 13.49 4.40
C LEU A 66 -5.73 12.26 4.11
N THR A 67 -6.36 11.10 3.89
CA THR A 67 -5.59 9.85 3.71
C THR A 67 -5.29 9.49 2.26
N THR A 68 -6.00 10.07 1.29
CA THR A 68 -5.77 9.74 -0.13
C THR A 68 -5.89 10.94 -1.04
N GLY A 69 -5.02 11.00 -2.05
CA GLY A 69 -5.10 12.02 -3.10
C GLY A 69 -6.42 11.95 -3.86
N VAL A 70 -6.88 10.73 -4.20
CA VAL A 70 -8.15 10.52 -4.93
C VAL A 70 -9.35 10.99 -4.10
N GLY A 71 -9.41 10.69 -2.79
CA GLY A 71 -10.49 11.20 -1.94
C GLY A 71 -10.42 12.70 -1.71
N THR A 72 -9.22 13.28 -1.69
CA THR A 72 -9.05 14.75 -1.63
C THR A 72 -9.51 15.41 -2.92
N GLU A 73 -9.19 14.84 -4.08
CA GLU A 73 -9.71 15.31 -5.38
C GLU A 73 -11.23 15.18 -5.44
N ALA A 74 -11.79 14.07 -4.95
CA ALA A 74 -13.24 13.88 -4.89
C ALA A 74 -13.94 14.99 -4.10
N LEU A 75 -13.41 15.35 -2.91
CA LEU A 75 -13.93 16.46 -2.12
C LEU A 75 -13.94 17.78 -2.90
N LEU A 76 -12.83 18.10 -3.58
CA LEU A 76 -12.71 19.32 -4.37
C LEU A 76 -13.65 19.34 -5.57
N GLN A 77 -13.78 18.21 -6.27
CA GLN A 77 -14.68 18.08 -7.41
C GLN A 77 -16.15 18.14 -6.99
N THR A 78 -16.53 17.54 -5.86
CA THR A 78 -17.88 17.69 -5.29
C THR A 78 -18.12 19.15 -4.90
N ALA A 79 -17.14 19.82 -4.26
CA ALA A 79 -17.26 21.24 -3.94
C ALA A 79 -17.49 22.09 -5.20
N GLU A 80 -16.79 21.81 -6.28
CA GLU A 80 -16.96 22.49 -7.56
C GLU A 80 -18.34 22.24 -8.18
N ARG A 81 -18.76 20.98 -8.29
CA ARG A 81 -20.07 20.60 -8.85
C ARG A 81 -21.24 21.29 -8.15
N HIS A 82 -21.13 21.49 -6.84
CA HIS A 82 -22.19 22.06 -6.01
C HIS A 82 -22.03 23.56 -5.73
N GLY A 83 -21.07 24.23 -6.38
CA GLY A 83 -20.83 25.67 -6.19
C GLY A 83 -20.31 26.03 -4.79
N LEU A 84 -19.68 25.07 -4.10
CA LEU A 84 -19.15 25.19 -2.74
C LEU A 84 -17.64 25.41 -2.69
N THR A 85 -16.95 25.61 -3.82
CA THR A 85 -15.48 25.78 -3.86
C THR A 85 -14.98 26.88 -2.93
N ALA A 86 -15.47 28.12 -3.10
CA ALA A 86 -15.03 29.25 -2.28
C ALA A 86 -15.30 29.06 -0.77
N PRO A 87 -16.51 28.67 -0.31
CA PRO A 87 -16.74 28.42 1.10
C PRO A 87 -15.95 27.23 1.63
N PHE A 88 -15.70 26.20 0.82
CA PHE A 88 -14.85 25.07 1.22
C PHE A 88 -13.40 25.48 1.43
N LEU A 89 -12.79 26.23 0.51
CA LEU A 89 -11.43 26.74 0.67
C LEU A 89 -11.31 27.66 1.89
N ALA A 90 -12.32 28.50 2.15
CA ALA A 90 -12.38 29.33 3.34
C ALA A 90 -12.48 28.52 4.64
N ALA A 91 -13.19 27.38 4.62
CA ALA A 91 -13.26 26.46 5.75
C ALA A 91 -11.91 25.75 5.97
N LEU A 92 -11.27 25.26 4.91
CA LEU A 92 -9.94 24.63 4.99
C LEU A 92 -8.90 25.57 5.62
N GLY A 93 -8.94 26.88 5.31
CA GLY A 93 -8.06 27.87 5.92
C GLY A 93 -8.23 28.07 7.43
N LYS A 94 -9.28 27.51 8.04
CA LYS A 94 -9.55 27.56 9.49
C LYS A 94 -9.16 26.27 10.22
N MET A 95 -8.79 25.23 9.49
CA MET A 95 -8.51 23.89 10.04
C MET A 95 -7.00 23.63 10.03
N ASN A 96 -6.52 22.83 10.97
CA ASN A 96 -5.22 22.20 10.81
C ASN A 96 -5.36 21.01 9.86
N ILE A 97 -4.48 20.92 8.86
CA ILE A 97 -4.55 19.90 7.82
C ILE A 97 -3.40 18.92 7.96
N GLY A 98 -3.72 17.64 8.15
CA GLY A 98 -2.81 16.52 8.04
C GLY A 98 -2.99 15.82 6.69
N ALA A 99 -1.90 15.43 6.03
CA ALA A 99 -1.96 14.79 4.72
C ALA A 99 -1.11 13.53 4.65
N ARG A 100 -1.73 12.42 4.22
CA ARG A 100 -1.05 11.16 3.97
C ARG A 100 -0.53 11.03 2.54
N GLY A 101 0.76 10.86 2.36
CA GLY A 101 1.44 10.53 1.12
C GLY A 101 1.57 11.70 0.15
N TYR A 102 2.58 11.63 -0.71
CA TYR A 102 2.91 12.69 -1.66
C TYR A 102 1.77 13.04 -2.62
N LYS A 103 0.88 12.08 -2.95
CA LYS A 103 -0.27 12.32 -3.83
C LYS A 103 -1.27 13.29 -3.20
N THR A 104 -1.57 13.12 -1.92
CA THR A 104 -2.47 14.03 -1.17
C THR A 104 -1.85 15.41 -1.05
N VAL A 105 -0.57 15.48 -0.71
CA VAL A 105 0.19 16.74 -0.65
C VAL A 105 0.18 17.46 -1.99
N ASN A 106 0.33 16.75 -3.10
CA ASN A 106 0.29 17.34 -4.44
C ASN A 106 -1.07 17.95 -4.76
N VAL A 107 -2.17 17.33 -4.32
CA VAL A 107 -3.53 17.87 -4.50
C VAL A 107 -3.69 19.16 -3.69
N LEU A 108 -3.29 19.17 -2.41
CA LEU A 108 -3.33 20.36 -1.56
C LEU A 108 -2.49 21.52 -2.13
N ARG A 109 -1.32 21.21 -2.70
CA ARG A 109 -0.46 22.23 -3.32
C ARG A 109 -1.17 22.94 -4.49
N LYS A 110 -1.96 22.22 -5.30
CA LYS A 110 -2.70 22.81 -6.43
C LYS A 110 -3.71 23.87 -5.99
N ILE A 111 -4.21 23.79 -4.76
CA ILE A 111 -5.17 24.73 -4.17
C ILE A 111 -4.51 25.71 -3.17
N GLY A 112 -3.17 25.78 -3.14
CA GLY A 112 -2.43 26.73 -2.30
C GLY A 112 -2.37 26.37 -0.81
N ILE A 113 -2.69 25.13 -0.43
CA ILE A 113 -2.68 24.68 0.95
C ILE A 113 -1.42 23.87 1.23
N THR A 114 -0.74 24.22 2.33
CA THR A 114 0.38 23.43 2.87
C THR A 114 -0.11 22.70 4.12
N PRO A 115 -0.08 21.36 4.16
CA PRO A 115 -0.47 20.63 5.35
C PRO A 115 0.52 20.92 6.49
N VAL A 116 -0.01 21.07 7.71
CA VAL A 116 0.80 21.27 8.92
C VAL A 116 1.54 20.00 9.29
N ILE A 117 0.97 18.84 8.92
CA ILE A 117 1.50 17.52 9.22
C ILE A 117 1.44 16.66 7.96
N ARG A 118 2.52 15.92 7.69
CA ARG A 118 2.56 14.89 6.66
C ARG A 118 3.41 13.73 7.14
N ASP A 119 3.06 12.52 6.74
CA ASP A 119 3.95 11.37 6.89
C ASP A 119 5.22 11.51 6.04
N ASN A 120 6.20 10.69 6.37
CA ASN A 120 7.45 10.55 5.61
C ASN A 120 7.49 9.28 4.74
N ASP A 121 6.47 8.43 4.79
CA ASP A 121 6.57 7.03 4.35
C ASP A 121 5.33 6.45 3.66
N GLY A 122 4.34 7.27 3.38
CA GLY A 122 3.06 6.93 2.76
C GLY A 122 2.00 6.39 3.71
N THR A 123 2.30 6.23 5.01
CA THR A 123 1.45 5.49 5.95
C THR A 123 0.62 6.39 6.86
N THR A 124 -0.54 5.89 7.30
CA THR A 124 -1.36 6.62 8.26
C THR A 124 -0.70 6.61 9.64
N ALA A 125 -0.06 5.51 10.02
CA ALA A 125 0.73 5.41 11.23
C ALA A 125 1.86 6.45 11.27
N GLY A 126 2.56 6.64 10.15
CA GLY A 126 3.58 7.69 10.00
C GLY A 126 2.99 9.09 10.17
N MET A 127 1.85 9.38 9.55
CA MET A 127 1.18 10.68 9.71
C MET A 127 0.76 10.93 11.17
N LEU A 128 0.20 9.93 11.85
CA LEU A 128 -0.17 10.03 13.26
C LEU A 128 1.04 10.16 14.19
N ALA A 129 2.19 9.56 13.84
CA ALA A 129 3.42 9.73 14.59
C ALA A 129 3.93 11.18 14.52
N GLU A 130 3.84 11.81 13.35
CA GLU A 130 4.17 13.23 13.15
C GLU A 130 3.18 14.17 13.84
N MET A 131 1.96 13.71 14.16
CA MET A 131 1.06 14.43 15.07
C MET A 131 1.56 14.48 16.51
N GLY A 132 2.37 13.53 16.97
CA GLY A 132 2.96 13.54 18.31
C GLY A 132 1.96 13.85 19.43
N ASP A 133 2.37 14.72 20.37
CA ASP A 133 1.56 15.19 21.50
C ASP A 133 0.66 16.39 21.17
N VAL A 134 0.30 16.59 19.90
CA VAL A 134 -0.72 17.58 19.55
C VAL A 134 -1.95 17.29 20.40
N GLY A 135 -2.33 18.23 21.26
CA GLY A 135 -3.44 18.05 22.21
C GLY A 135 -4.76 17.87 21.48
N LEU A 136 -5.14 16.62 21.22
CA LEU A 136 -6.39 16.24 20.55
C LEU A 136 -7.57 16.13 21.52
N HIS A 137 -7.34 16.26 22.82
CA HIS A 137 -8.37 16.15 23.83
C HIS A 137 -9.50 17.18 23.61
N GLY A 138 -10.72 16.67 23.35
CA GLY A 138 -11.91 17.47 23.05
C GLY A 138 -11.90 18.13 21.67
N LYS A 139 -10.89 17.85 20.83
CA LYS A 139 -10.78 18.40 19.48
C LYS A 139 -11.61 17.60 18.50
N ARG A 140 -12.28 18.31 17.58
CA ARG A 140 -13.00 17.69 16.49
C ARG A 140 -12.03 17.36 15.36
N VAL A 141 -11.94 16.08 15.02
CA VAL A 141 -11.04 15.57 13.98
C VAL A 141 -11.90 14.90 12.91
N VAL A 142 -11.81 15.39 11.68
CA VAL A 142 -12.44 14.77 10.52
C VAL A 142 -11.39 13.98 9.74
N LEU A 143 -11.65 12.71 9.50
CA LEU A 143 -10.75 11.79 8.80
C LEU A 143 -11.35 11.41 7.45
N GLN A 144 -10.75 11.88 6.36
CA GLN A 144 -11.12 11.48 5.01
C GLN A 144 -10.52 10.11 4.68
N LEU A 145 -11.37 9.15 4.35
CA LEU A 145 -11.02 7.75 4.07
C LEU A 145 -11.37 7.36 2.63
N TYR A 146 -10.86 6.24 2.11
CA TYR A 146 -11.12 5.79 0.73
C TYR A 146 -12.43 4.99 0.59
N GLY A 147 -13.39 5.19 1.50
CA GLY A 147 -14.70 4.52 1.48
C GLY A 147 -14.84 3.29 2.36
N ASP A 148 -13.76 2.85 3.01
CA ASP A 148 -13.81 1.85 4.08
C ASP A 148 -13.57 2.54 5.43
N PRO A 149 -14.34 2.20 6.48
CA PRO A 149 -14.06 2.65 7.84
C PRO A 149 -12.64 2.28 8.29
N ALA A 150 -12.05 3.09 9.16
CA ALA A 150 -10.70 2.87 9.65
C ALA A 150 -10.68 2.76 11.19
N PRO A 151 -11.24 1.68 11.76
CA PRO A 151 -11.51 1.57 13.19
C PRO A 151 -10.25 1.68 14.06
N LYS A 152 -9.08 1.19 13.60
CA LYS A 152 -7.82 1.34 14.34
C LYS A 152 -7.35 2.79 14.41
N ILE A 153 -7.42 3.52 13.29
CA ILE A 153 -7.00 4.92 13.23
C ILE A 153 -7.97 5.78 14.05
N THR A 154 -9.29 5.58 13.87
CA THR A 154 -10.29 6.32 14.65
C THR A 154 -10.26 5.95 16.12
N GLY A 155 -9.97 4.69 16.46
CA GLY A 155 -9.72 4.23 17.83
C GLY A 155 -8.55 4.96 18.47
N LYS A 156 -7.39 5.00 17.81
CA LYS A 156 -6.20 5.72 18.29
C LYS A 156 -6.46 7.23 18.46
N LEU A 157 -7.18 7.86 17.53
CA LEU A 157 -7.56 9.27 17.67
C LEU A 157 -8.48 9.49 18.88
N ARG A 158 -9.44 8.59 19.13
CA ARG A 158 -10.32 8.65 20.31
C ARG A 158 -9.57 8.40 21.62
N GLU A 159 -8.59 7.50 21.62
CA GLU A 159 -7.69 7.26 22.78
C GLU A 159 -6.90 8.53 23.14
N LEU A 160 -6.55 9.35 22.16
CA LEU A 160 -5.95 10.67 22.34
C LEU A 160 -6.96 11.76 22.75
N GLY A 161 -8.22 11.39 22.98
CA GLY A 161 -9.30 12.27 23.42
C GLY A 161 -10.00 13.04 22.30
N ALA A 162 -9.75 12.72 21.03
CA ALA A 162 -10.42 13.36 19.89
C ALA A 162 -11.90 12.95 19.76
N VAL A 163 -12.72 13.88 19.30
CA VAL A 163 -14.05 13.59 18.74
C VAL A 163 -13.85 13.35 17.24
N CYS A 164 -13.76 12.07 16.86
CA CYS A 164 -13.40 11.67 15.49
C CYS A 164 -14.63 11.35 14.63
N GLU A 165 -14.69 11.96 13.44
CA GLU A 165 -15.71 11.75 12.42
C GLU A 165 -15.07 11.26 11.12
N GLU A 166 -15.71 10.33 10.41
CA GLU A 166 -15.22 9.78 9.14
C GLU A 166 -15.91 10.46 7.95
N LEU A 167 -15.11 10.86 6.96
CA LEU A 167 -15.59 11.35 5.67
C LEU A 167 -15.28 10.29 4.62
N LEU A 168 -16.32 9.66 4.09
CA LEU A 168 -16.25 8.50 3.19
C LEU A 168 -16.80 8.89 1.81
N PRO A 169 -15.95 9.38 0.89
CA PRO A 169 -16.38 9.77 -0.44
C PRO A 169 -16.75 8.59 -1.34
N TYR A 170 -16.35 7.38 -0.98
CA TYR A 170 -16.60 6.19 -1.79
C TYR A 170 -17.42 5.16 -1.03
N ARG A 171 -18.27 4.44 -1.76
CA ARG A 171 -18.95 3.25 -1.27
C ARG A 171 -18.39 2.04 -2.00
N HIS A 172 -17.97 1.04 -1.23
CA HIS A 172 -17.53 -0.25 -1.77
C HIS A 172 -18.72 -1.18 -1.92
N VAL A 173 -18.89 -1.70 -3.13
CA VAL A 173 -19.75 -2.86 -3.38
C VAL A 173 -18.82 -4.08 -3.44
N PRO A 174 -19.09 -5.17 -2.69
CA PRO A 174 -18.33 -6.41 -2.81
C PRO A 174 -18.25 -6.91 -4.26
N PRO A 175 -17.21 -7.68 -4.62
CA PRO A 175 -17.16 -8.32 -5.93
C PRO A 175 -18.36 -9.27 -6.11
N GLU A 176 -18.85 -9.41 -7.34
CA GLU A 176 -19.88 -10.39 -7.65
C GLU A 176 -19.32 -11.82 -7.57
N GLY A 177 -20.16 -12.77 -7.14
CA GLY A 177 -19.79 -14.18 -7.03
C GLY A 177 -19.23 -14.57 -5.67
N ASP A 178 -18.55 -15.71 -5.61
CA ASP A 178 -18.03 -16.36 -4.40
C ASP A 178 -16.49 -16.36 -4.33
N SER A 179 -15.83 -15.52 -5.14
CA SER A 179 -14.37 -15.59 -5.30
C SER A 179 -13.60 -15.31 -4.01
N VAL A 180 -14.15 -14.49 -3.12
CA VAL A 180 -13.49 -14.15 -1.85
C VAL A 180 -13.71 -15.27 -0.83
N GLU A 181 -14.89 -15.87 -0.83
CA GLU A 181 -15.25 -17.02 -0.01
C GLU A 181 -14.39 -18.24 -0.38
N VAL A 182 -14.21 -18.49 -1.67
CA VAL A 182 -13.31 -19.53 -2.19
C VAL A 182 -11.87 -19.24 -1.77
N LEU A 183 -11.40 -18.00 -1.89
CA LEU A 183 -10.05 -17.63 -1.43
C LEU A 183 -9.87 -17.90 0.06
N ILE A 184 -10.84 -17.50 0.90
CA ILE A 184 -10.78 -17.73 2.34
C ILE A 184 -10.69 -19.22 2.62
N ASP A 185 -11.51 -20.05 1.98
CA ASP A 185 -11.47 -21.50 2.16
C ASP A 185 -10.15 -22.12 1.68
N GLU A 186 -9.58 -21.64 0.58
CA GLU A 186 -8.26 -22.06 0.09
C GLU A 186 -7.14 -21.70 1.08
N VAL A 187 -7.19 -20.51 1.68
CA VAL A 187 -6.23 -20.09 2.71
C VAL A 187 -6.36 -20.96 3.96
N LEU A 188 -7.58 -21.17 4.46
CA LEU A 188 -7.84 -21.97 5.65
C LEU A 188 -7.45 -23.44 5.48
N ARG A 189 -7.52 -23.96 4.25
CA ARG A 189 -7.10 -25.33 3.90
C ARG A 189 -5.64 -25.43 3.47
N SER A 190 -4.90 -24.31 3.47
CA SER A 190 -3.53 -24.21 2.95
C SER A 190 -3.38 -24.74 1.50
N ALA A 191 -4.43 -24.57 0.69
CA ALA A 191 -4.42 -24.93 -0.74
C ALA A 191 -3.60 -23.94 -1.58
N VAL A 192 -3.31 -22.76 -1.03
CA VAL A 192 -2.36 -21.77 -1.55
C VAL A 192 -1.30 -21.49 -0.50
N GLN A 193 -0.09 -21.17 -0.95
CA GLN A 193 1.03 -20.87 -0.06
C GLN A 193 1.17 -19.35 0.17
N ALA A 194 0.70 -18.52 -0.76
CA ALA A 194 0.71 -17.08 -0.57
C ALA A 194 -0.53 -16.39 -1.17
N VAL A 195 -0.89 -15.23 -0.63
CA VAL A 195 -1.90 -14.34 -1.18
C VAL A 195 -1.28 -12.98 -1.48
N ALA A 196 -1.34 -12.54 -2.73
CA ALA A 196 -0.75 -11.31 -3.21
C ALA A 196 -1.80 -10.21 -3.38
N PHE A 197 -1.71 -9.21 -2.51
CA PHE A 197 -2.54 -8.02 -2.46
C PHE A 197 -1.85 -6.84 -3.15
N THR A 198 -2.57 -6.20 -4.07
CA THR A 198 -2.08 -5.05 -4.86
C THR A 198 -2.75 -3.73 -4.47
N SER A 199 -3.73 -3.77 -3.57
CA SER A 199 -4.40 -2.60 -3.04
C SER A 199 -4.95 -2.85 -1.64
N THR A 200 -5.14 -1.79 -0.87
CA THR A 200 -5.77 -1.84 0.45
C THR A 200 -7.22 -2.33 0.39
N VAL A 201 -7.93 -2.01 -0.69
CA VAL A 201 -9.33 -2.42 -0.90
C VAL A 201 -9.45 -3.94 -0.92
N GLN A 202 -8.50 -4.63 -1.55
CA GLN A 202 -8.49 -6.09 -1.58
C GLN A 202 -8.34 -6.69 -0.18
N VAL A 203 -7.47 -6.10 0.64
CA VAL A 203 -7.27 -6.53 2.03
C VAL A 203 -8.55 -6.37 2.84
N ARG A 204 -9.16 -5.17 2.80
CA ARG A 204 -10.39 -4.87 3.53
C ARG A 204 -11.55 -5.75 3.10
N CYS A 205 -11.71 -5.97 1.80
CA CYS A 205 -12.76 -6.83 1.27
C CYS A 205 -12.63 -8.28 1.77
N VAL A 206 -11.42 -8.87 1.71
CA VAL A 206 -11.18 -10.22 2.21
C VAL A 206 -11.49 -10.32 3.71
N MET A 207 -11.02 -9.35 4.50
CA MET A 207 -11.19 -9.39 5.96
C MET A 207 -12.65 -9.13 6.38
N HIS A 208 -13.36 -8.23 5.70
CA HIS A 208 -14.78 -7.98 5.92
C HIS A 208 -15.63 -9.21 5.63
N ILE A 209 -15.38 -9.90 4.50
CA ILE A 209 -16.10 -11.13 4.15
C ILE A 209 -15.72 -12.26 5.13
N ALA A 210 -14.47 -12.36 5.55
CA ALA A 210 -14.08 -13.31 6.58
C ALA A 210 -14.80 -13.05 7.92
N GLU A 211 -15.01 -11.79 8.29
CA GLU A 211 -15.78 -11.42 9.48
C GLU A 211 -17.26 -11.77 9.36
N SER A 212 -17.91 -11.45 8.23
CA SER A 212 -19.32 -11.78 8.02
C SER A 212 -19.58 -13.29 8.01
N LEU A 213 -18.59 -14.09 7.63
CA LEU A 213 -18.62 -15.56 7.69
C LEU A 213 -18.20 -16.14 9.05
N GLY A 214 -17.80 -15.32 10.03
CA GLY A 214 -17.27 -15.78 11.32
C GLY A 214 -15.90 -16.49 11.23
N LYS A 215 -15.16 -16.29 10.12
CA LYS A 215 -13.87 -16.93 9.82
C LYS A 215 -12.66 -16.02 10.06
N ARG A 216 -12.86 -14.75 10.42
CA ARG A 216 -11.80 -13.73 10.62
C ARG A 216 -10.62 -14.23 11.45
N GLU A 217 -10.86 -14.74 12.65
CA GLU A 217 -9.81 -15.20 13.55
C GLU A 217 -9.05 -16.43 13.02
N ALA A 218 -9.75 -17.33 12.32
CA ALA A 218 -9.10 -18.46 11.66
C ALA A 218 -8.22 -18.00 10.49
N LEU A 219 -8.67 -17.00 9.74
CA LEU A 219 -7.92 -16.42 8.64
C LEU A 219 -6.65 -15.71 9.12
N LEU A 220 -6.74 -14.93 10.22
CA LEU A 220 -5.56 -14.29 10.83
C LEU A 220 -4.51 -15.31 11.27
N ARG A 221 -4.93 -16.39 11.94
CA ARG A 221 -4.01 -17.49 12.30
C ARG A 221 -3.39 -18.15 11.07
N ALA A 222 -4.18 -18.38 10.02
CA ALA A 222 -3.67 -18.95 8.77
C ALA A 222 -2.60 -18.06 8.14
N PHE A 223 -2.75 -16.73 8.18
CA PHE A 223 -1.71 -15.81 7.71
C PHE A 223 -0.47 -15.76 8.64
N GLY A 224 -0.68 -15.92 9.95
CA GLY A 224 0.40 -16.01 10.94
C GLY A 224 1.35 -17.19 10.68
N ASP A 225 0.80 -18.39 10.49
CA ASP A 225 1.60 -19.62 10.56
C ASP A 225 1.73 -20.38 9.24
N GLY A 226 0.72 -20.30 8.36
CA GLY A 226 0.62 -21.14 7.16
C GLY A 226 0.88 -20.37 5.87
N VAL A 227 -0.09 -19.54 5.49
CA VAL A 227 -0.14 -18.86 4.20
C VAL A 227 0.52 -17.49 4.31
N LEU A 228 1.41 -17.15 3.40
CA LEU A 228 2.08 -15.85 3.40
C LEU A 228 1.17 -14.75 2.83
N ALA A 229 0.86 -13.73 3.64
CA ALA A 229 0.27 -12.50 3.12
C ALA A 229 1.36 -11.63 2.47
N VAL A 230 1.14 -11.24 1.21
CA VAL A 230 2.10 -10.45 0.43
C VAL A 230 1.43 -9.17 -0.04
N ALA A 231 2.07 -8.03 0.21
CA ALA A 231 1.64 -6.73 -0.26
C ALA A 231 2.58 -6.21 -1.36
N VAL A 232 2.01 -5.49 -2.34
CA VAL A 232 2.79 -4.86 -3.41
C VAL A 232 3.69 -3.72 -2.93
N GLY A 233 3.37 -3.13 -1.76
CA GLY A 233 4.08 -1.98 -1.19
C GLY A 233 3.59 -1.65 0.22
N LYS A 234 4.24 -0.66 0.84
CA LYS A 234 4.11 -0.35 2.27
C LYS A 234 2.69 0.02 2.68
N VAL A 235 1.96 0.73 1.82
CA VAL A 235 0.57 1.12 2.08
C VAL A 235 -0.37 -0.10 2.16
N THR A 236 -0.15 -1.11 1.32
CA THR A 236 -0.98 -2.35 1.37
C THR A 236 -0.56 -3.22 2.55
N ALA A 237 0.71 -3.21 2.92
CA ALA A 237 1.21 -3.91 4.11
C ALA A 237 0.67 -3.29 5.41
N GLU A 238 0.59 -1.96 5.49
CA GLU A 238 -0.07 -1.25 6.59
C GLU A 238 -1.52 -1.71 6.73
N ALA A 239 -2.28 -1.80 5.63
CA ALA A 239 -3.66 -2.27 5.69
C ALA A 239 -3.78 -3.71 6.24
N LEU A 240 -2.90 -4.63 5.83
CA LEU A 240 -2.86 -6.00 6.37
C LEU A 240 -2.56 -6.00 7.88
N THR A 241 -1.58 -5.21 8.30
CA THR A 241 -1.21 -5.05 9.72
C THR A 241 -2.37 -4.44 10.52
N GLU A 242 -3.08 -3.48 9.93
CA GLU A 242 -4.28 -2.88 10.50
C GLU A 242 -5.45 -3.88 10.60
N GLU A 243 -5.50 -4.93 9.79
CA GLU A 243 -6.45 -6.04 10.02
C GLU A 243 -5.99 -7.04 11.08
N GLY A 244 -4.75 -6.93 11.54
CA GLY A 244 -4.17 -7.85 12.52
C GLY A 244 -3.33 -8.96 11.90
N VAL A 245 -2.98 -8.87 10.61
CA VAL A 245 -2.01 -9.78 10.01
C VAL A 245 -0.61 -9.38 10.47
N GLU A 246 0.01 -10.21 11.30
CA GLU A 246 1.32 -9.91 11.89
C GLU A 246 2.48 -10.21 10.91
N ARG A 247 2.32 -11.22 10.06
CA ARG A 247 3.34 -11.66 9.10
C ARG A 247 2.99 -11.20 7.68
N VAL A 248 3.60 -10.10 7.26
CA VAL A 248 3.39 -9.50 5.92
C VAL A 248 4.72 -9.34 5.19
N LEU A 249 4.80 -9.86 3.97
CA LEU A 249 5.92 -9.63 3.05
C LEU A 249 5.59 -8.49 2.09
N TYR A 250 6.51 -7.54 1.92
CA TYR A 250 6.43 -6.52 0.87
C TYR A 250 7.84 -6.06 0.44
N PRO A 251 8.02 -5.62 -0.81
CA PRO A 251 9.30 -5.11 -1.30
C PRO A 251 9.53 -3.63 -0.91
N ASP A 252 10.80 -3.21 -0.84
CA ASP A 252 11.16 -1.78 -0.71
C ASP A 252 10.70 -0.97 -1.93
N GLU A 253 10.87 -1.53 -3.13
CA GLU A 253 10.31 -0.96 -4.35
C GLU A 253 8.87 -1.41 -4.54
N GLU A 254 7.92 -0.48 -4.45
CA GLU A 254 6.47 -0.74 -4.54
C GLU A 254 6.01 -1.08 -5.98
N ARG A 255 6.51 -2.18 -6.55
CA ARG A 255 6.26 -2.64 -7.92
C ARG A 255 5.93 -4.13 -7.93
N MET A 256 5.05 -4.57 -8.84
CA MET A 256 4.66 -5.98 -8.95
C MET A 256 5.85 -6.92 -9.21
N GLY A 257 6.79 -6.51 -10.06
CA GLY A 257 8.00 -7.32 -10.32
C GLY A 257 8.84 -7.51 -9.06
N SER A 258 9.05 -6.43 -8.30
CA SER A 258 9.77 -6.46 -7.03
C SER A 258 9.04 -7.30 -5.97
N MET A 259 7.71 -7.25 -5.93
CA MET A 259 6.87 -8.11 -5.09
C MET A 259 7.07 -9.60 -5.44
N VAL A 260 7.01 -9.97 -6.72
CA VAL A 260 7.23 -11.37 -7.14
C VAL A 260 8.65 -11.84 -6.83
N VAL A 261 9.66 -10.98 -7.01
CA VAL A 261 11.04 -11.28 -6.60
C VAL A 261 11.13 -11.49 -5.09
N ALA A 262 10.44 -10.70 -4.28
CA ALA A 262 10.39 -10.87 -2.83
C ALA A 262 9.79 -12.24 -2.45
N ILE A 263 8.67 -12.64 -3.08
CA ILE A 263 8.06 -13.97 -2.88
C ILE A 263 9.07 -15.07 -3.24
N SER A 264 9.73 -14.95 -4.40
CA SER A 264 10.72 -15.92 -4.85
C SER A 264 11.91 -16.07 -3.87
N LYS A 265 12.39 -14.96 -3.31
CA LYS A 265 13.46 -14.97 -2.30
C LYS A 265 13.00 -15.63 -1.01
N TYR A 266 11.79 -15.32 -0.55
CA TYR A 266 11.19 -15.89 0.65
C TYR A 266 11.18 -17.43 0.57
N TYR A 267 10.57 -18.00 -0.48
CA TYR A 267 10.50 -19.45 -0.65
C TYR A 267 11.85 -20.10 -0.98
N GLY A 268 12.70 -19.43 -1.75
CA GLY A 268 14.05 -19.93 -2.05
C GLY A 268 14.95 -20.07 -0.80
N SER A 269 14.76 -19.23 0.21
CA SER A 269 15.51 -19.31 1.49
C SER A 269 15.03 -20.44 2.40
N GLN A 270 13.75 -20.82 2.31
CA GLN A 270 13.18 -21.93 3.06
C GLN A 270 13.63 -23.29 2.51
N SER A 271 13.76 -23.42 1.19
CA SER A 271 14.27 -24.65 0.57
C SER A 271 15.74 -24.93 0.86
N ALA A 272 16.53 -23.89 1.19
CA ALA A 272 17.95 -24.03 1.52
C ALA A 272 18.22 -24.40 2.98
N SER A 273 17.31 -24.04 3.90
CA SER A 273 17.44 -24.32 5.34
C SER A 273 16.93 -25.70 5.77
N GLY A 274 16.14 -26.38 4.92
CA GLY A 274 15.65 -27.74 5.18
C GLY A 274 16.54 -28.89 4.69
N GLY A 275 17.78 -28.62 4.24
CA GLY A 275 18.65 -29.58 3.56
C GLY A 275 19.82 -30.15 4.36
N GLU A 276 20.03 -29.78 5.63
CA GLU A 276 21.23 -30.15 6.41
C GLU A 276 21.04 -31.17 7.55
N GLU A 277 19.88 -31.83 7.67
CA GLU A 277 19.72 -32.95 8.61
C GLU A 277 19.40 -34.27 7.89
N GLY A 278 20.42 -35.12 7.74
CA GLY A 278 20.24 -36.54 7.43
C GLY A 278 21.28 -37.12 6.47
N GLY A 279 22.48 -37.44 6.98
CA GLY A 279 23.42 -38.28 6.24
C GLY A 279 24.89 -38.09 6.63
N LYS A 280 25.28 -38.58 7.82
CA LYS A 280 26.65 -39.02 8.03
C LYS A 280 26.62 -40.43 8.58
N ASP A 281 26.78 -41.36 7.65
CA ASP A 281 27.19 -42.72 7.89
C ASP A 281 28.46 -42.71 8.76
N LYS A 282 28.43 -43.57 9.79
CA LYS A 282 29.62 -43.95 10.55
C LYS A 282 30.32 -45.03 9.76
N GLU A 283 31.48 -44.70 9.20
CA GLU A 283 32.52 -45.69 8.92
C GLU A 283 33.75 -45.36 9.77
N ASP A 284 34.19 -46.39 10.47
CA ASP A 284 35.38 -46.46 11.30
C ASP A 284 36.66 -46.43 10.44
N GLU A 285 37.71 -45.74 10.89
CA GLU A 285 39.08 -46.26 10.74
C GLU A 285 40.08 -45.56 11.69
N GLU A 286 40.74 -46.37 12.52
CA GLU A 286 41.91 -46.05 13.34
C GLU A 286 43.17 -45.94 12.47
N GLY A 287 44.12 -45.04 12.80
CA GLY A 287 45.46 -45.11 12.16
C GLY A 287 46.47 -43.98 12.40
N LYS A 288 47.08 -43.96 13.59
CA LYS A 288 48.48 -43.55 13.95
C LYS A 288 49.36 -42.61 13.06
N ARG A 289 49.90 -41.60 13.77
CA ARG A 289 51.33 -41.15 13.92
C ARG A 289 52.05 -40.28 12.84
N GLY A 290 52.74 -39.24 13.36
CA GLY A 290 53.91 -38.51 12.80
C GLY A 290 53.79 -36.98 12.99
N GLU A 291 54.27 -36.38 14.09
CA GLU A 291 55.58 -35.68 14.27
C GLU A 291 55.92 -34.61 13.21
N ALA A 292 55.89 -33.33 13.63
CA ALA A 292 57.02 -32.36 13.62
C ALA A 292 57.07 -31.54 12.30
N ASP A 293 57.29 -30.22 12.19
CA ASP A 293 58.10 -29.25 12.93
C ASP A 293 57.63 -27.79 12.65
N GLU A 294 58.15 -26.87 13.49
CA GLU A 294 58.59 -25.46 13.30
C GLU A 294 58.44 -24.79 11.90
N GLU A 295 58.27 -23.47 11.70
CA GLU A 295 58.83 -22.28 12.36
C GLU A 295 58.31 -20.97 11.70
N SER A 296 58.31 -19.87 12.47
CA SER A 296 58.70 -18.48 12.10
C SER A 296 57.84 -17.64 11.12
N GLU A 297 57.22 -16.55 11.61
CA GLU A 297 57.71 -15.14 11.60
C GLU A 297 57.55 -14.46 10.22
N GLU A 298 56.73 -13.42 10.07
CA GLU A 298 56.97 -11.98 10.29
C GLU A 298 56.71 -11.28 8.95
N GLY A 299 56.15 -10.06 8.96
CA GLY A 299 55.97 -9.34 7.68
C GLY A 299 55.07 -8.11 7.68
N MET A 300 55.36 -7.16 8.55
CA MET A 300 54.75 -5.83 8.64
C MET A 300 55.08 -4.93 7.41
N LYS A 301 54.22 -3.92 7.19
CA LYS A 301 54.35 -2.67 6.37
C LYS A 301 53.61 -2.74 5.02
N GLY A 302 52.72 -1.82 4.65
CA GLY A 302 52.54 -0.42 5.04
C GLY A 302 52.96 0.52 3.90
N LYS A 303 52.02 1.34 3.40
CA LYS A 303 52.12 2.63 2.64
C LYS A 303 50.96 2.71 1.64
N SER A 304 49.98 3.60 1.77
CA SER A 304 49.98 5.08 1.64
C SER A 304 50.25 5.59 0.22
N GLY A 305 49.32 6.39 -0.30
CA GLY A 305 49.42 7.18 -1.54
C GLY A 305 48.03 7.28 -2.18
N LYS A 306 47.17 8.25 -1.82
CA LYS A 306 47.03 9.58 -2.45
C LYS A 306 47.17 9.51 -3.97
N ASP A 307 46.08 9.77 -4.70
CA ASP A 307 46.06 10.88 -5.64
C ASP A 307 44.64 11.31 -6.05
N SER A 308 44.50 12.63 -6.02
CA SER A 308 43.40 13.48 -6.44
C SER A 308 43.23 13.51 -7.95
N LYS A 309 41.97 13.68 -8.42
CA LYS A 309 41.71 14.31 -9.71
C LYS A 309 40.39 15.09 -9.70
N GLU A 310 40.53 16.40 -9.87
CA GLU A 310 39.49 17.35 -10.28
C GLU A 310 38.91 16.97 -11.64
N GLY A 311 37.67 17.41 -11.92
CA GLY A 311 37.11 17.31 -13.27
C GLY A 311 35.66 17.71 -13.46
N LYS A 312 35.45 19.04 -13.54
CA LYS A 312 34.52 19.75 -14.45
C LYS A 312 33.00 19.69 -14.28
N GLU A 313 32.49 20.90 -14.07
CA GLU A 313 31.14 21.39 -14.36
C GLU A 313 30.69 21.10 -15.80
N GLY A 314 29.41 20.74 -15.93
CA GLY A 314 28.66 20.73 -17.19
C GLY A 314 27.26 21.27 -16.96
N LYS A 315 27.04 22.53 -17.33
CA LYS A 315 25.71 23.14 -17.50
C LYS A 315 24.99 22.42 -18.64
N ASN A 316 23.75 21.98 -18.42
CA ASN A 316 22.78 21.81 -19.49
C ASN A 316 21.39 22.16 -18.99
N GLY A 317 20.81 23.19 -19.60
CA GLY A 317 19.47 23.68 -19.31
C GLY A 317 18.41 22.66 -19.68
N LYS A 318 17.43 22.49 -18.80
CA LYS A 318 16.17 21.83 -19.12
C LYS A 318 15.07 22.88 -19.19
N LYS A 319 14.43 22.90 -20.36
CA LYS A 319 13.18 23.58 -20.66
C LYS A 319 12.10 23.14 -19.66
N SER A 320 11.24 24.10 -19.32
CA SER A 320 10.06 23.94 -18.49
C SER A 320 9.04 22.97 -19.09
N GLU A 321 8.64 21.95 -18.33
CA GLU A 321 7.48 21.08 -18.58
C GLU A 321 6.17 21.82 -18.24
N ALA A 322 5.82 22.85 -19.02
CA ALA A 322 4.59 23.63 -18.82
C ALA A 322 3.65 23.65 -20.04
N ASP A 323 3.98 22.97 -21.14
CA ASP A 323 3.24 23.10 -22.42
C ASP A 323 2.65 21.78 -22.98
N GLU A 324 2.52 20.72 -22.18
CA GLU A 324 2.04 19.41 -22.68
C GLU A 324 0.82 18.87 -21.92
N PHE A 325 -0.23 19.69 -21.73
CA PHE A 325 -1.51 19.22 -21.16
C PHE A 325 -2.77 19.82 -21.80
N ALA A 326 -2.68 20.27 -23.06
CA ALA A 326 -3.82 20.83 -23.82
C ALA A 326 -4.43 19.87 -24.87
N ALA A 327 -4.35 18.55 -24.68
CA ALA A 327 -4.78 17.59 -25.69
C ALA A 327 -5.54 16.37 -25.14
N VAL A 328 -6.51 16.55 -24.24
CA VAL A 328 -7.52 15.52 -23.90
C VAL A 328 -8.88 16.15 -23.57
N ALA A 329 -9.34 17.08 -24.41
CA ALA A 329 -10.72 17.58 -24.37
C ALA A 329 -11.14 17.92 -25.81
N GLY A 330 -11.69 16.94 -26.51
CA GLY A 330 -12.01 17.10 -27.92
C GLY A 330 -13.04 16.08 -28.42
N ILE A 331 -14.22 16.04 -27.80
CA ILE A 331 -15.45 15.51 -28.42
C ILE A 331 -16.64 16.28 -27.85
N ALA A 332 -17.17 17.24 -28.60
CA ALA A 332 -18.60 17.60 -28.65
C ALA A 332 -18.78 18.76 -29.63
N GLY A 333 -19.10 18.43 -30.88
CA GLY A 333 -19.44 19.40 -31.92
C GLY A 333 -20.24 18.70 -33.00
N ASP A 334 -21.54 18.51 -32.76
CA ASP A 334 -22.62 18.71 -33.73
C ASP A 334 -23.95 18.22 -33.15
N CYS A 335 -24.89 19.13 -32.94
CA CYS A 335 -26.24 19.03 -33.51
C CYS A 335 -27.16 20.19 -33.07
N ALA A 336 -27.80 20.77 -34.08
CA ALA A 336 -29.11 21.42 -34.09
C ALA A 336 -29.24 22.86 -33.56
N ALA A 337 -29.09 23.80 -34.49
CA ALA A 337 -29.95 24.99 -34.56
C ALA A 337 -30.81 24.88 -35.83
N SER A 338 -32.13 24.77 -35.68
CA SER A 338 -33.20 25.39 -36.50
C SER A 338 -34.55 24.81 -36.11
N ASP A 339 -35.39 25.59 -35.42
CA ASP A 339 -36.72 26.00 -35.93
C ASP A 339 -37.55 26.78 -34.88
N MET A 340 -37.59 28.10 -35.10
CA MET A 340 -38.77 28.95 -35.29
C MET A 340 -39.81 29.16 -34.16
N LYS A 341 -39.98 30.43 -33.77
CA LYS A 341 -41.29 31.08 -33.57
C LYS A 341 -41.18 32.60 -33.74
N VAL A 342 -41.68 33.06 -34.91
CA VAL A 342 -42.05 34.43 -35.35
C VAL A 342 -40.93 35.43 -35.54
#